data_AF-A0A285XY22-F1
#
_entry.id   AF-A0A285XY22-F1
#
_cell.length_a   1.000
_cell.length_b   1.000
_cell.length_c   1.000
_cell.angle_alpha   90.00
_cell.angle_beta   90.00
_cell.angle_gamma   90.00
#
_symmetry.space_group_name_H-M   'P 1'
#
loop_
_entity.id
_entity.type
_entity.pdbx_description
1 polymer ?
#
loop_
_entity_poly.entity_id
_entity_poly.type
_entity_poly.pdbx_seq_one_letter_code
_entity_poly.pdbx_strand_id
1 'polypeptide(L)'
;MTDDDPSLVRRLVSGDKAALATAFDRFAPALTRYAWAVCATPADVEHVVQESFLSLWKHADGLNLPTGRLLPWLLAVCRSHAGPRGADVAGGEPLRLVQQDLLALPDTDRRLVELCLVEGRTWSEAAQSLGLRPGGTSSRRGSRATKEVQR
;
A
#
# COMPACT_ATOMS: atom_id res chain seq x y z
N MET A 1 8.44 -2.83 19.87
CA MET A 1 8.95 -3.88 18.96
C MET A 1 7.94 -3.97 17.83
N THR A 2 8.07 -3.09 16.84
CA THR A 2 7.09 -2.97 15.75
C THR A 2 7.31 -4.13 14.80
N ASP A 3 6.30 -4.99 14.64
CA ASP A 3 6.31 -6.11 13.70
C ASP A 3 6.57 -5.55 12.28
N ASP A 4 7.57 -6.07 11.59
CA ASP A 4 7.86 -5.67 10.20
C ASP A 4 6.73 -6.14 9.28
N ASP A 5 6.47 -5.40 8.20
CA ASP A 5 5.34 -5.68 7.31
C ASP A 5 5.31 -7.14 6.77
N PRO A 6 6.45 -7.77 6.40
CA PRO A 6 6.48 -9.18 6.03
C PRO A 6 6.07 -10.15 7.16
N SER A 7 6.48 -9.87 8.40
CA SER A 7 6.08 -10.65 9.58
C SER A 7 4.57 -10.52 9.85
N LEU A 8 4.01 -9.32 9.70
CA LEU A 8 2.56 -9.08 9.75
C LEU A 8 1.81 -9.91 8.71
N VAL A 9 2.29 -9.92 7.45
CA VAL A 9 1.68 -10.72 6.38
C VAL A 9 1.72 -12.22 6.69
N ARG A 10 2.85 -12.75 7.17
CA ARG A 10 2.95 -14.17 7.55
C ARG A 10 1.94 -14.55 8.63
N ARG A 11 1.74 -13.68 9.61
CA ARG A 11 0.74 -13.90 10.67
C ARG A 11 -0.70 -13.81 10.12
N LEU A 12 -0.96 -12.88 9.20
CA LEU A 12 -2.24 -12.82 8.49
C LEU A 12 -2.54 -14.11 7.72
N VAL A 13 -1.56 -14.70 7.02
CA VAL A 13 -1.72 -15.99 6.34
C VAL A 13 -2.08 -17.12 7.30
N SER A 14 -1.56 -17.09 8.53
CA SER A 14 -1.92 -18.07 9.57
C SER A 14 -3.31 -17.85 10.18
N GLY A 15 -4.06 -16.82 9.77
CA GLY A 15 -5.36 -16.47 10.32
C GLY A 15 -5.29 -15.75 11.67
N ASP A 16 -4.17 -15.09 11.98
CA ASP A 16 -4.00 -14.32 13.22
C ASP A 16 -4.79 -12.99 13.15
N LYS A 17 -5.93 -12.95 13.85
CA LYS A 17 -6.77 -11.74 13.96
C LYS A 17 -6.05 -10.58 14.64
N ALA A 18 -5.11 -10.83 15.55
CA ALA A 18 -4.34 -9.77 16.19
C ALA A 18 -3.36 -9.11 15.22
N ALA A 19 -2.88 -9.85 14.22
CA ALA A 19 -2.08 -9.27 13.14
C ALA A 19 -2.91 -8.33 12.26
N LEU A 20 -4.17 -8.68 11.98
CA LEU A 20 -5.10 -7.80 11.26
C LEU A 20 -5.39 -6.52 12.05
N ALA A 21 -5.66 -6.62 13.35
CA ALA A 21 -5.84 -5.45 14.22
C ALA A 21 -4.59 -4.56 14.22
N THR A 22 -3.40 -5.16 14.33
CA THR A 22 -2.12 -4.42 14.29
C THR A 22 -1.93 -3.70 12.94
N ALA A 23 -2.25 -4.36 11.83
CA ALA A 23 -2.20 -3.75 10.50
C ALA A 23 -3.22 -2.62 10.36
N PHE A 24 -4.44 -2.80 10.89
CA PHE A 24 -5.48 -1.79 10.91
C PHE A 24 -5.04 -0.55 11.66
N ASP A 25 -4.62 -0.69 12.93
CA ASP A 25 -4.18 0.43 13.76
C ASP A 25 -3.01 1.21 13.13
N ARG A 26 -2.10 0.49 12.46
CA ARG A 26 -0.92 1.07 11.84
C ARG A 26 -1.22 1.80 10.52
N PHE A 27 -2.08 1.24 9.67
CA PHE A 27 -2.26 1.72 8.30
C PHE A 27 -3.58 2.46 8.06
N ALA A 28 -4.60 2.29 8.92
CA ALA A 28 -5.88 2.97 8.76
C ALA A 28 -5.77 4.50 8.70
N PRO A 29 -4.95 5.19 9.52
CA PRO A 29 -4.83 6.64 9.42
C PRO A 29 -4.35 7.13 8.04
N ALA A 30 -3.36 6.45 7.46
CA ALA A 30 -2.84 6.80 6.12
C ALA A 30 -3.84 6.42 5.02
N LEU A 31 -4.46 5.25 5.13
CA LEU A 31 -5.42 4.76 4.15
C LEU A 31 -6.70 5.59 4.12
N THR A 32 -7.18 6.04 5.28
CA THR A 32 -8.34 6.93 5.40
C THR A 32 -8.03 8.31 4.82
N ARG A 33 -6.85 8.90 5.09
CA ARG A 33 -6.43 10.16 4.46
C ARG A 33 -6.42 10.05 2.93
N TYR A 34 -5.89 8.94 2.42
CA TYR A 34 -5.86 8.67 0.98
C TYR A 34 -7.27 8.46 0.41
N ALA A 35 -8.12 7.68 1.08
CA ALA A 35 -9.49 7.42 0.67
C ALA A 35 -10.30 8.73 0.56
N TRP A 36 -10.12 9.67 1.49
CA TRP A 36 -10.74 11.01 1.41
C TRP A 36 -10.36 11.80 0.16
N ALA A 37 -9.21 11.52 -0.42
CA ALA A 37 -8.74 12.21 -1.60
C ALA A 37 -9.24 11.58 -2.91
N VAL A 38 -9.62 10.29 -2.88
CA VAL A 38 -10.10 9.55 -4.05
C VAL A 38 -11.59 9.23 -4.02
N CYS A 39 -12.27 9.44 -2.89
CA CYS A 39 -13.70 9.19 -2.73
C CYS A 39 -14.48 10.51 -2.64
N ALA A 40 -15.72 10.50 -3.15
CA ALA A 40 -16.58 11.69 -3.16
C ALA A 40 -17.38 11.89 -1.87
N THR A 41 -17.66 10.81 -1.12
CA THR A 41 -18.50 10.87 0.08
C THR A 41 -17.85 10.16 1.28
N PRO A 42 -18.25 10.52 2.52
CA PRO A 42 -17.76 9.85 3.72
C PRO A 42 -18.09 8.35 3.76
N ALA A 43 -19.26 7.96 3.22
CA ALA A 43 -19.68 6.56 3.16
C ALA A 43 -18.77 5.73 2.23
N ASP A 44 -18.36 6.31 1.10
CA ASP A 44 -17.43 5.68 0.19
C ASP A 44 -16.04 5.52 0.83
N VAL A 45 -15.59 6.50 1.62
CA VAL A 45 -14.32 6.42 2.36
C VAL A 45 -14.30 5.23 3.31
N GLU A 46 -15.32 5.11 4.16
CA GLU A 46 -15.41 4.01 5.12
C GLU A 46 -15.45 2.65 4.40
N HIS A 47 -16.29 2.55 3.37
CA HIS A 47 -16.45 1.32 2.59
C HIS A 47 -15.12 0.88 1.93
N VAL A 48 -14.44 1.80 1.25
CA VAL A 48 -13.17 1.51 0.56
C VAL A 48 -12.06 1.12 1.55
N VAL A 49 -11.99 1.76 2.72
CA VAL A 49 -11.03 1.38 3.76
C VAL A 49 -11.32 -0.04 4.26
N GLN A 50 -12.58 -0.35 4.57
CA GLN A 50 -12.99 -1.70 5.01
C GLN A 50 -12.67 -2.76 3.95
N GLU A 51 -13.04 -2.53 2.69
CA GLU A 51 -12.77 -3.45 1.58
C GLU A 51 -11.28 -3.67 1.33
N SER A 52 -10.46 -2.65 1.58
CA SER A 52 -8.99 -2.76 1.47
C SER A 52 -8.41 -3.70 2.53
N PHE A 53 -8.84 -3.59 3.79
CA PHE A 53 -8.43 -4.51 4.85
C PHE A 53 -9.04 -5.91 4.70
N LEU A 54 -10.26 -6.00 4.16
CA LEU A 54 -10.87 -7.28 3.84
C LEU A 54 -10.11 -7.99 2.70
N SER A 55 -9.68 -7.23 1.69
CA SER A 55 -8.82 -7.74 0.61
C SER A 55 -7.47 -8.18 1.15
N LEU A 56 -6.89 -7.43 2.10
CA LEU A 56 -5.66 -7.83 2.78
C LEU A 56 -5.81 -9.20 3.44
N TRP A 57 -6.90 -9.40 4.20
CA TRP A 57 -7.16 -10.67 4.87
C TRP A 57 -7.39 -11.83 3.89
N LYS A 58 -8.21 -11.61 2.86
CA LYS A 58 -8.60 -12.65 1.88
C LYS A 58 -7.45 -13.08 0.96
N HIS A 59 -6.53 -12.16 0.66
CA HIS A 59 -5.46 -12.38 -0.31
C HIS A 59 -4.07 -12.36 0.34
N ALA A 60 -3.99 -12.51 1.66
CA ALA A 60 -2.72 -12.52 2.40
C ALA A 60 -1.77 -13.64 1.89
N ASP A 61 -2.32 -14.78 1.49
CA ASP A 61 -1.60 -15.97 1.04
C ASP A 61 -0.90 -15.78 -0.32
N GLY A 62 -1.51 -15.00 -1.21
CA GLY A 62 -0.98 -14.64 -2.52
C GLY A 62 -0.28 -13.29 -2.57
N LEU A 63 -0.13 -12.60 -1.43
CA LEU A 63 0.31 -11.22 -1.41
C LEU A 63 1.81 -11.12 -1.71
N ASN A 64 2.14 -10.57 -2.89
CA ASN A 64 3.51 -10.31 -3.29
C ASN A 64 3.91 -8.88 -2.90
N LEU A 65 4.88 -8.76 -1.99
CA LEU A 65 5.52 -7.50 -1.59
C LEU A 65 6.96 -7.44 -2.13
N PRO A 66 7.19 -6.89 -3.33
CA PRO A 66 8.51 -6.84 -3.96
C PRO A 66 9.58 -6.10 -3.14
N THR A 67 9.16 -5.23 -2.23
CA THR A 67 10.00 -4.42 -1.35
C THR A 67 9.78 -4.75 0.13
N GLY A 68 8.85 -5.67 0.41
CA GLY A 68 8.44 -6.01 1.77
C GLY A 68 7.64 -4.91 2.47
N ARG A 69 7.03 -3.94 1.78
CA ARG A 69 6.20 -2.89 2.39
C ARG A 69 4.72 -3.07 2.06
N LEU A 70 3.86 -2.97 3.07
CA LEU A 70 2.43 -3.23 2.92
C LEU A 70 1.63 -1.99 2.52
N LEU A 71 2.04 -0.80 2.99
CA LEU A 71 1.35 0.46 2.69
C LEU A 71 1.18 0.71 1.18
N PRO A 72 2.21 0.54 0.32
CA PRO A 72 2.06 0.73 -1.13
C PRO A 72 0.97 -0.15 -1.75
N TRP A 73 0.90 -1.42 -1.33
CA TRP A 73 -0.12 -2.36 -1.79
C TRP A 73 -1.51 -1.93 -1.32
N LEU A 74 -1.65 -1.50 -0.07
CA LEU A 74 -2.92 -1.01 0.48
C LEU A 74 -3.45 0.22 -0.28
N LEU A 75 -2.58 1.17 -0.63
CA LEU A 75 -2.97 2.35 -1.41
C LEU A 75 -3.47 1.97 -2.81
N ALA A 76 -2.81 1.01 -3.46
CA ALA A 76 -3.23 0.50 -4.77
C ALA A 76 -4.59 -0.20 -4.71
N VAL A 77 -4.81 -1.04 -3.69
CA VAL A 77 -6.10 -1.73 -3.49
C VAL A 77 -7.22 -0.74 -3.16
N CYS A 78 -6.95 0.23 -2.28
CA CYS A 78 -7.88 1.31 -1.95
C CYS A 78 -8.32 2.08 -3.20
N ARG A 79 -7.38 2.42 -4.07
CA ARG A 79 -7.72 3.06 -5.36
C ARG A 79 -8.61 2.19 -6.23
N SER A 80 -8.32 0.89 -6.31
CA SER A 80 -9.10 -0.06 -7.10
C SER A 80 -10.56 -0.09 -6.64
N HIS A 81 -10.78 -0.07 -5.33
CA HIS A 81 -12.12 -0.06 -4.73
C HIS A 81 -12.84 1.28 -4.90
N ALA A 82 -12.12 2.41 -4.95
CA ALA A 82 -12.72 3.73 -5.22
C ALA A 82 -13.25 3.88 -6.67
N GLY A 83 -12.82 3.02 -7.60
CA GLY A 83 -13.32 2.96 -8.98
C GLY A 83 -12.98 4.19 -9.85
N PRO A 84 -13.41 4.22 -11.12
CA PRO A 84 -13.03 5.27 -12.07
C PRO A 84 -13.58 6.65 -11.72
N ARG A 85 -14.75 6.74 -11.07
CA ARG A 85 -15.30 8.03 -10.61
C ARG A 85 -14.43 8.69 -9.56
N GLY A 86 -13.72 7.89 -8.75
CA GLY A 86 -12.69 8.37 -7.85
C GLY A 86 -11.48 8.97 -8.56
N ALA A 87 -11.18 8.54 -9.79
CA ALA A 87 -10.11 9.10 -10.64
C ALA A 87 -10.38 10.56 -11.01
N ASP A 88 -11.64 10.86 -11.32
CA ASP A 88 -12.04 12.17 -11.82
C ASP A 88 -11.96 13.24 -10.71
N VAL A 89 -12.21 12.84 -9.46
CA VAL A 89 -12.00 13.67 -8.26
C VAL A 89 -10.51 13.75 -7.90
N ALA A 90 -9.77 12.66 -8.17
CA ALA A 90 -8.35 12.50 -7.94
C ALA A 90 -7.49 13.21 -9.01
N GLY A 91 -7.60 14.53 -9.12
CA GLY A 91 -6.67 15.34 -9.91
C GLY A 91 -5.28 15.39 -9.29
N GLY A 92 -4.49 14.30 -9.34
CA GLY A 92 -3.07 14.20 -8.94
C GLY A 92 -2.71 14.45 -7.45
N GLU A 93 -3.52 15.21 -6.73
CA GLU A 93 -3.43 15.56 -5.30
C GLU A 93 -3.58 14.40 -4.29
N PRO A 94 -4.27 13.28 -4.57
CA PRO A 94 -4.42 12.20 -3.57
C PRO A 94 -3.11 11.58 -3.15
N LEU A 95 -2.19 11.45 -4.10
CA LEU A 95 -0.83 11.00 -3.85
C LEU A 95 -0.06 11.98 -2.94
N ARG A 96 -0.44 13.26 -3.02
CA ARG A 96 0.14 14.38 -2.27
C ARG A 96 -0.28 14.35 -0.79
N LEU A 97 -1.50 13.91 -0.50
CA LEU A 97 -2.02 13.82 0.87
C LEU A 97 -1.41 12.68 1.70
N VAL A 98 -0.86 11.66 1.04
CA VAL A 98 0.00 10.64 1.65
C VAL A 98 1.46 10.82 1.25
N GLN A 99 1.85 11.96 0.65
CA GLN A 99 3.19 12.16 0.09
C GLN A 99 4.28 12.03 1.14
N GLN A 100 4.05 12.44 2.39
CA GLN A 100 5.06 12.27 3.43
C GLN A 100 5.33 10.79 3.72
N ASP A 101 4.28 9.98 3.77
CA ASP A 101 4.38 8.52 3.92
C ASP A 101 5.00 7.89 2.65
N LEU A 102 4.68 8.43 1.48
CA LEU A 102 5.13 7.95 0.17
C LEU A 102 6.57 8.36 -0.18
N LEU A 103 7.04 9.52 0.29
CA LEU A 103 8.42 9.99 0.14
C LEU A 103 9.36 9.20 1.05
N ALA A 104 8.85 8.70 2.18
CA ALA A 104 9.56 7.74 3.02
C ALA A 104 9.62 6.32 2.40
N LEU A 105 8.96 6.09 1.27
CA LEU A 105 9.09 4.86 0.50
C LEU A 105 10.30 4.91 -0.45
N PRO A 106 10.99 3.77 -0.65
CA PRO A 106 11.95 3.58 -1.72
C PRO A 106 11.34 3.91 -3.08
N ASP A 107 12.16 4.37 -4.03
CA ASP A 107 11.69 4.76 -5.37
C ASP A 107 10.90 3.65 -6.09
N THR A 108 11.26 2.38 -5.86
CA THR A 108 10.53 1.21 -6.38
C THR A 108 9.07 1.20 -5.94
N ASP A 109 8.80 1.45 -4.66
CA ASP A 109 7.45 1.45 -4.10
C ASP A 109 6.64 2.64 -4.60
N ARG A 110 7.28 3.81 -4.69
CA ARG A 110 6.65 5.00 -5.25
C ARG A 110 6.21 4.76 -6.69
N ARG A 111 7.07 4.13 -7.50
CA ARG A 111 6.79 3.82 -8.90
C ARG A 111 5.69 2.76 -9.07
N LEU A 112 5.63 1.76 -8.19
CA LEU A 112 4.53 0.78 -8.17
C LEU A 112 3.18 1.46 -7.95
N VAL A 113 3.12 2.33 -6.94
CA VAL A 113 1.91 3.08 -6.62
C VAL A 113 1.54 4.01 -7.78
N GLU A 114 2.49 4.76 -8.33
CA GLU A 114 2.26 5.64 -9.48
C GLU A 114 1.65 4.89 -10.68
N LEU A 115 2.21 3.73 -11.06
CA LEU A 115 1.67 2.90 -12.14
C LEU A 115 0.24 2.41 -11.88
N CYS A 116 -0.06 2.00 -10.64
CA CYS A 116 -1.41 1.57 -10.29
C CYS A 116 -2.41 2.74 -10.36
N LEU A 117 -1.98 3.93 -9.94
CA LEU A 117 -2.87 5.07 -9.77
C LEU A 117 -3.09 5.88 -11.05
N VAL A 118 -2.04 6.04 -11.86
CA VAL A 118 -2.08 6.83 -13.10
C VAL A 118 -2.47 5.96 -14.28
N GLU A 119 -1.94 4.74 -14.38
CA GLU A 119 -2.19 3.85 -15.52
C GLU A 119 -3.30 2.82 -15.25
N GLY A 120 -3.88 2.81 -14.04
CA GLY A 120 -4.96 1.88 -13.68
C GLY A 120 -4.55 0.40 -13.67
N ARG A 121 -3.25 0.12 -13.64
CA ARG A 121 -2.72 -1.25 -13.61
C ARG A 121 -3.00 -1.93 -12.28
N THR A 122 -3.15 -3.24 -12.31
CA THR A 122 -3.13 -4.03 -11.09
C THR A 122 -1.73 -4.02 -10.46
N TRP A 123 -1.66 -4.24 -9.14
CA TRP A 123 -0.38 -4.32 -8.42
C TRP A 123 0.60 -5.33 -9.04
N SER A 124 0.08 -6.46 -9.51
CA SER A 124 0.87 -7.51 -10.18
C SER A 124 1.46 -7.02 -11.51
N GLU A 125 0.68 -6.32 -12.31
CA GLU A 125 1.12 -5.76 -13.60
C GLU A 125 2.13 -4.62 -13.41
N ALA A 126 1.93 -3.77 -12.40
CA ALA A 126 2.89 -2.74 -12.03
C ALA A 126 4.24 -3.36 -11.61
N ALA A 127 4.22 -4.41 -10.79
CA ALA A 127 5.41 -5.14 -10.40
C ALA A 127 6.14 -5.78 -11.59
N GLN A 128 5.39 -6.41 -12.50
CA GLN A 128 5.94 -6.98 -13.73
C GLN A 128 6.55 -5.91 -14.64
N SER A 129 5.91 -4.73 -14.75
CA SER A 129 6.40 -3.61 -15.57
C SER A 129 7.71 -3.02 -15.05
N LEU A 130 7.96 -3.11 -13.73
CA LEU A 130 9.24 -2.74 -13.11
C LEU A 130 10.28 -3.87 -13.11
N GLY A 131 9.99 -5.01 -13.76
CA GLY A 131 10.88 -6.16 -13.80
C GLY A 131 11.01 -6.90 -12.47
N LEU A 132 10.10 -6.68 -11.51
CA LEU A 132 10.08 -7.34 -10.22
C LEU A 132 9.39 -8.70 -10.39
N ARG A 133 10.12 -9.80 -10.16
CA ARG A 133 9.54 -11.14 -10.29
C ARG A 133 8.51 -11.40 -9.19
N PRO A 134 7.29 -11.86 -9.53
CA PRO A 134 6.35 -12.38 -8.54
C PRO A 134 6.94 -13.65 -7.94
N GLY A 135 7.20 -13.66 -6.62
CA GLY A 135 7.76 -14.80 -5.89
C GLY A 135 9.22 -14.66 -5.46
N GLY A 136 9.86 -13.51 -5.69
CA GLY A 136 11.17 -13.22 -5.11
C GLY A 136 11.04 -12.64 -3.71
N THR A 137 11.37 -13.41 -2.67
CA THR A 137 11.60 -12.88 -1.32
C THR A 137 12.63 -11.76 -1.39
N SER A 138 12.17 -10.53 -1.25
CA SER A 138 13.00 -9.31 -1.24
C SER A 138 13.81 -9.12 0.05
N SER A 139 13.85 -10.16 0.90
CA SER A 139 14.75 -10.22 2.05
C SER A 139 16.18 -10.51 1.59
N ARG A 140 16.82 -9.46 1.07
CA ARG A 140 18.23 -9.07 1.24
C ARG A 140 18.61 -8.10 0.13
N ARG A 141 18.24 -6.83 0.30
CA ARG A 141 19.05 -5.72 -0.21
C ARG A 141 18.88 -4.49 0.68
N GLY A 142 19.73 -4.48 1.72
CA GLY A 142 20.37 -3.27 2.22
C GLY A 142 19.47 -2.24 2.89
N SER A 143 19.24 -2.44 4.18
CA SER A 143 19.39 -1.34 5.13
C SER A 143 20.81 -0.77 4.93
N ARG A 144 20.94 0.33 4.19
CA ARG A 144 22.14 1.16 4.16
C ARG A 144 21.74 2.60 4.50
N ALA A 145 22.03 2.92 5.75
CA ALA A 145 22.49 4.21 6.22
C ALA A 145 21.57 5.41 5.96
N THR A 146 20.72 5.67 6.95
CA THR A 146 20.63 7.02 7.49
C THR A 146 22.05 7.45 7.89
N LYS A 147 22.68 8.33 7.10
CA LYS A 147 23.81 9.11 7.57
C LYS A 147 23.61 10.56 7.15
N GLU A 148 23.58 11.38 8.19
CA GLU A 148 23.70 12.83 8.22
C GLU A 148 24.53 13.42 7.09
N VAL A 149 24.09 14.55 6.54
CA VAL A 149 24.98 15.69 6.28
C VAL A 149 24.16 16.98 6.53
N GLN A 150 24.50 17.63 7.64
CA GLN A 150 24.35 19.08 7.82
C GLN A 150 25.10 19.83 6.72
N ARG A 151 24.51 20.90 6.20
CA ARG A 151 25.26 22.13 5.94
C ARG A 151 24.36 23.35 6.07
#